data_AF-A0A7V9QC79-F1
#
_entry.id   AF-A0A7V9QC79-F1
#
_cell.length_a   1.000
_cell.length_b   1.000
_cell.length_c   1.000
_cell.angle_alpha   90.00
_cell.angle_beta   90.00
_cell.angle_gamma   90.00
#
_symmetry.space_group_name_H-M   'P 1'
#
loop_
_entity.id
_entity.type
_entity.pdbx_description
1 polymer ?
#
loop_
_entity_poly.entity_id
_entity_poly.type
_entity_poly.pdbx_seq_one_letter_code
_entity_poly.pdbx_strand_id
1 'polypeptide(L)' 'TWYMVDLKAVRPMKKFVALAELRENPALAEMWLFKRNRLSVTPVTEAEYKAVLKMGGL' A
#
# COMPACT_ATOMS: atom_id res chain seq x y z
N THR A 1 23.59 -10.90 -7.65
CA THR A 1 23.97 -9.94 -6.58
C THR A 1 22.73 -9.47 -5.87
N TRP A 2 22.78 -9.35 -4.54
CA TRP A 2 21.69 -8.84 -3.73
C TRP A 2 21.91 -7.35 -3.43
N TYR A 3 20.83 -6.58 -3.47
CA TYR A 3 20.82 -5.15 -3.15
C TYR A 3 19.80 -4.88 -2.04
N MET A 4 20.04 -3.83 -1.26
CA MET A 4 19.19 -3.41 -0.14
C MET A 4 19.15 -1.89 -0.04
N VAL A 5 18.15 -1.36 0.67
CA VAL A 5 17.94 0.08 0.87
C VAL A 5 17.56 0.36 2.32
N ASP A 6 17.94 1.53 2.81
CA ASP A 6 17.55 2.02 4.13
C ASP A 6 16.26 2.84 4.05
N LEU A 7 15.37 2.65 5.02
CA LEU A 7 14.10 3.35 5.13
C LEU A 7 14.01 4.08 6.47
N LYS A 8 13.40 5.27 6.46
CA LYS A 8 13.06 6.04 7.66
C LYS A 8 11.55 6.22 7.73
N ALA A 9 10.98 5.98 8.91
CA ALA A 9 9.57 6.27 9.15
C ALA A 9 9.31 7.78 9.02
N VAL A 10 8.30 8.15 8.22
CA VAL A 10 7.91 9.55 8.01
C VAL A 10 6.84 9.97 9.01
N ARG A 11 5.72 9.24 9.06
CA ARG A 11 4.59 9.49 9.97
C ARG A 11 3.73 8.22 10.16
N PRO A 12 3.05 8.06 11.30
CA PRO A 12 2.05 7.00 11.46
C PRO A 12 0.78 7.30 10.66
N MET A 13 0.02 6.26 10.31
CA MET A 13 -1.38 6.43 9.87
C MET A 13 -2.27 6.71 11.08
N LYS A 14 -3.33 7.52 10.91
CA LYS A 14 -4.28 7.80 12.00
C LYS A 14 -5.21 6.61 12.27
N LYS A 15 -5.58 5.89 11.20
CA LYS A 15 -6.38 4.66 11.25
C LYS A 15 -5.55 3.52 10.67
N PHE A 16 -5.56 2.36 11.33
CA PHE A 16 -5.04 1.13 10.75
C PHE A 16 -5.93 0.70 9.57
N VAL A 17 -5.32 0.47 8.41
CA VAL A 17 -6.02 0.01 7.20
C VAL A 17 -5.83 -1.49 7.07
N ALA A 18 -6.87 -2.26 7.36
CA ALA A 18 -6.83 -3.71 7.29
C ALA A 18 -6.78 -4.22 5.84
N LEU A 19 -6.19 -5.40 5.61
CA LEU A 19 -6.10 -5.99 4.27
C LEU A 19 -7.49 -6.24 3.65
N ALA A 20 -8.48 -6.61 4.47
CA ALA A 20 -9.86 -6.77 4.03
C ALA A 20 -10.44 -5.45 3.50
N GLU A 21 -10.26 -4.34 4.23
CA GLU A 21 -10.72 -3.01 3.80
C GLU A 21 -10.05 -2.59 2.48
N LEU A 22 -8.77 -2.90 2.28
CA LEU A 22 -8.08 -2.61 1.01
C LEU A 22 -8.68 -3.40 -0.16
N ARG A 23 -9.09 -4.66 0.05
CA ARG A 23 -9.68 -5.52 -0.99
C ARG A 23 -11.08 -5.09 -1.39
N GLU A 24 -11.83 -4.51 -0.45
CA GLU A 24 -13.20 -4.02 -0.69
C GLU A 24 -13.21 -2.68 -1.44
N ASN A 25 -12.08 -1.96 -1.51
CA ASN A 25 -12.00 -0.67 -2.17
C ASN A 25 -11.85 -0.82 -3.70
N PRO A 26 -12.84 -0.42 -4.52
CA PRO A 26 -12.76 -0.56 -5.98
C PRO A 26 -11.63 0.24 -6.61
N ALA A 27 -11.19 1.35 -5.97
CA ALA A 27 -10.06 2.15 -6.43
C ALA A 27 -8.71 1.41 -6.36
N LEU A 28 -8.66 0.29 -5.62
CA LEU A 28 -7.46 -0.54 -5.44
C LEU A 28 -7.58 -1.89 -6.16
N ALA A 29 -8.60 -2.11 -6.99
CA ALA A 29 -8.84 -3.37 -7.68
C ALA A 29 -7.63 -3.84 -8.51
N GLU A 30 -6.91 -2.87 -9.09
CA GLU A 30 -5.77 -3.14 -9.96
C GLU A 30 -4.42 -3.21 -9.20
N MET A 31 -4.42 -3.03 -7.89
CA MET A 31 -3.22 -2.90 -7.07
C MET A 31 -2.35 -4.17 -7.09
N TRP A 32 -1.05 -3.98 -7.32
CA TRP A 32 -0.08 -5.07 -7.45
C TRP A 32 0.00 -5.96 -6.21
N LEU A 33 -0.26 -5.40 -5.04
CA LEU A 33 -0.31 -6.12 -3.77
C LEU A 33 -1.24 -7.35 -3.82
N PHE A 34 -2.35 -7.27 -4.55
CA PHE A 34 -3.31 -8.38 -4.66
C PHE A 34 -2.99 -9.35 -5.78
N LYS A 35 -2.42 -8.84 -6.88
CA LYS A 35 -2.09 -9.62 -8.08
C LYS A 35 -0.84 -10.47 -7.91
N ARG A 36 0.11 -10.03 -7.07
CA ARG A 36 1.41 -10.69 -6.85
C ARG A 36 1.65 -10.94 -5.36
N ASN A 37 0.92 -11.90 -4.79
CA ASN A 37 0.94 -12.24 -3.37
C ASN A 37 2.30 -12.71 -2.80
N ARG A 38 3.27 -13.07 -3.64
CA ARG A 38 4.62 -13.51 -3.22
C ARG A 38 5.71 -12.46 -3.42
N LEU A 39 5.36 -11.25 -3.84
CA LEU A 39 6.32 -10.16 -4.05
C LEU A 39 6.31 -9.21 -2.83
N SER A 40 7.45 -9.06 -2.17
CA SER A 40 7.58 -8.26 -0.95
C SER A 40 7.63 -6.75 -1.19
N VAL A 41 8.10 -6.32 -2.36
CA VAL A 41 8.16 -4.92 -2.77
C VAL A 41 7.38 -4.76 -4.06
N THR A 42 6.26 -4.04 -4.00
CA THR A 42 5.38 -3.85 -5.14
C THR A 42 5.29 -2.37 -5.51
N PRO A 43 5.16 -2.04 -6.81
CA PRO A 43 4.88 -0.68 -7.23
C PRO A 43 3.47 -0.26 -6.80
N VAL A 44 3.29 1.02 -6.48
CA VAL A 44 2.01 1.64 -6.12
C VAL A 44 1.84 2.88 -6.98
N THR A 45 0.70 3.01 -7.65
CA THR A 45 0.39 4.19 -8.45
C THR A 45 0.03 5.38 -7.54
N GLU A 46 0.09 6.59 -8.08
CA GLU A 46 -0.26 7.78 -7.29
C GLU A 46 -1.74 7.78 -6.85
N ALA A 47 -2.64 7.23 -7.68
CA ALA A 47 -4.06 7.11 -7.36
C ALA A 47 -4.28 6.12 -6.18
N GLU A 48 -3.64 4.96 -6.24
CA GLU A 48 -3.68 3.96 -5.16
C GLU A 48 -3.09 4.52 -3.86
N TYR A 49 -1.95 5.21 -3.95
CA TYR A 49 -1.30 5.85 -2.81
C TYR A 49 -2.23 6.84 -2.11
N LYS A 50 -2.85 7.75 -2.86
CA LYS A 50 -3.81 8.72 -2.33
C LYS A 50 -5.05 8.05 -1.72
N ALA A 51 -5.56 6.98 -2.34
CA ALA A 51 -6.69 6.23 -1.81
C ALA A 51 -6.35 5.59 -0.45
N VAL A 52 -5.17 4.94 -0.34
CA VAL A 52 -4.72 4.34 0.92
C VAL A 52 -4.47 5.39 2.00
N LEU A 53 -3.85 6.52 1.66
CA LEU A 53 -3.69 7.63 2.62
C LEU A 53 -5.03 8.11 3.16
N LYS A 54 -6.03 8.31 2.29
CA LYS A 54 -7.38 8.71 2.70
C LYS A 54 -8.03 7.68 3.62
N MET A 55 -7.90 6.38 3.33
CA MET A 55 -8.39 5.31 4.21
C MET A 55 -7.70 5.32 5.58
N GLY A 56 -6.39 5.63 5.61
CA GLY A 56 -5.59 5.78 6.83
C GLY A 56 -5.79 7.10 7.58
N GLY A 57 -6.68 7.97 7.10
CA GLY A 57 -7.01 9.27 7.71
C GLY A 57 -5.96 10.37 7.47
N LEU A 58 -5.20 10.28 6.39
CA LEU A 58 -4.08 11.17 6.04
C LEU A 58 -4.32 12.03 4.79
#